data_AF-A0A1H1LG69-F1
#
_entry.id   AF-A0A1H1LG69-F1
#
_cell.length_a   1.000
_cell.length_b   1.000
_cell.length_c   1.000
_cell.angle_alpha   90.00
_cell.angle_beta   90.00
_cell.angle_gamma   90.00
#
_symmetry.space_group_name_H-M   'P 1'
#
loop_
_entity.id
_entity.type
_entity.pdbx_description
1 polymer ?
#
loop_
_entity_poly.entity_id
_entity_poly.type
_entity_poly.pdbx_seq_one_letter_code
_entity_poly.pdbx_strand_id
1 'polypeptide(L)'
;MKAALLSVALVLSQLLGALAPTVALAAESSSWFDNPNGTRYISDVVGVTREQVVGELESHQGDSFYLGTPYLGLGDTGDMPRPNGDHGSYRAGMQCTGFVCYVMAAAGGNPYSALSTNGANWWNTNVWERICKAQDVVSYRFDTKEELLASGLAQRGDIIVATPDSSVPVSGTDRYGNTWDGHAGFFWGSSPSDDLMWHSVHSSNGFGTIESGNQTSAIQGKVWPSHYILIPLGQSRGRVTVTKASSDPAVTDGNTLYSVGEPYTASSLTRAARRTRGCA
;
A
#
# COMPACT_ATOMS: atom_id res chain seq x y z
N MET A 1 47.37 60.19 10.51
CA MET A 1 47.37 59.88 9.06
C MET A 1 47.47 58.36 8.96
N LYS A 2 46.41 57.53 9.02
CA LYS A 2 45.12 57.44 8.29
C LYS A 2 45.29 57.31 6.76
N ALA A 3 45.29 56.05 6.28
CA ALA A 3 44.92 55.54 4.94
C ALA A 3 45.69 54.21 4.75
N ALA A 4 45.14 53.06 4.37
CA ALA A 4 43.86 52.73 3.78
C ALA A 4 43.41 51.34 4.25
N LEU A 5 42.34 51.31 5.05
CA LEU A 5 41.30 50.28 4.98
C LEU A 5 40.42 50.71 3.81
N LEU A 6 40.27 49.89 2.78
CA LEU A 6 39.04 49.73 1.99
C LEU A 6 39.26 48.66 0.92
N SER A 7 38.28 47.76 0.78
CA SER A 7 38.05 46.89 -0.39
C SER A 7 38.53 45.44 -0.34
N VAL A 8 38.28 44.69 0.74
CA VAL A 8 37.98 43.24 0.64
C VAL A 8 36.94 42.81 1.69
N ALA A 9 35.87 43.59 1.85
CA ALA A 9 34.77 43.26 2.78
C ALA A 9 33.38 43.27 2.10
N LEU A 10 33.33 43.18 0.77
CA LEU A 10 32.07 43.27 0.02
C LEU A 10 31.95 42.23 -1.10
N VAL A 11 32.34 40.97 -0.87
CA VAL A 11 31.93 39.84 -1.73
C VAL A 11 31.67 38.56 -0.93
N LEU A 12 31.24 38.68 0.33
CA LEU A 12 30.92 37.50 1.16
C LEU A 12 29.66 37.68 2.02
N SER A 13 28.75 38.56 1.60
CA SER A 13 27.45 38.75 2.27
C SER A 13 26.25 38.72 1.32
N GLN A 14 26.37 38.09 0.14
CA GLN A 14 25.24 37.97 -0.81
C GLN A 14 24.97 36.53 -1.27
N LEU A 15 25.43 35.52 -0.54
CA LEU A 15 25.11 34.11 -0.86
C LEU A 15 24.63 33.30 0.35
N LEU A 16 23.93 33.94 1.29
CA LEU A 16 23.24 33.23 2.38
C LEU A 16 21.72 33.47 2.41
N GLY A 17 21.11 33.68 1.23
CA GLY A 17 19.68 33.91 1.15
C GLY A 17 19.08 33.52 -0.19
N ALA A 18 19.09 32.21 -0.53
CA ALA A 18 18.18 31.62 -1.53
C ALA A 18 18.29 30.08 -1.67
N LEU A 19 18.62 29.32 -0.62
CA LEU A 19 18.52 27.83 -0.69
C LEU A 19 17.23 27.28 -0.07
N ALA A 20 16.35 28.14 0.44
CA ALA A 20 15.14 27.75 1.14
C ALA A 20 13.81 27.66 0.33
N PRO A 21 13.75 27.81 -1.01
CA PRO A 21 12.53 27.40 -1.74
C PRO A 21 12.70 26.14 -2.60
N THR A 22 13.92 25.69 -2.92
CA THR A 22 14.11 24.61 -3.91
C THR A 22 13.96 23.21 -3.31
N VAL A 23 14.26 23.03 -2.02
CA VAL A 23 14.07 21.74 -1.34
C VAL A 23 12.61 21.52 -0.95
N ALA A 24 11.85 22.59 -0.69
CA ALA A 24 10.43 22.51 -0.37
C ALA A 24 9.57 22.08 -1.57
N LEU A 25 9.90 22.50 -2.80
CA LEU A 25 9.17 22.07 -4.00
C LEU A 25 9.54 20.65 -4.48
N ALA A 26 10.68 20.09 -4.04
CA ALA A 26 11.06 18.72 -4.36
C ALA A 26 10.48 17.69 -3.38
N ALA A 27 10.01 18.11 -2.20
CA ALA A 27 9.40 17.24 -1.20
C ALA A 27 7.87 17.06 -1.36
N GLU A 28 7.23 17.82 -2.27
CA GLU A 28 5.78 17.72 -2.50
C GLU A 28 5.36 16.72 -3.59
N SER A 29 6.29 15.99 -4.22
CA SER A 29 5.95 15.08 -5.33
C SER A 29 5.97 13.58 -4.99
N SER A 30 6.32 13.16 -3.76
CA SER A 30 6.31 11.73 -3.36
C SER A 30 5.57 11.42 -2.04
N SER A 31 5.09 12.43 -1.31
CA SER A 31 4.57 12.29 0.06
C SER A 31 3.09 11.92 0.18
N TRP A 32 2.30 12.07 -0.88
CA TRP A 32 0.84 11.98 -0.76
C TRP A 32 0.32 10.55 -0.55
N PHE A 33 1.10 9.53 -0.92
CA PHE A 33 0.76 8.12 -0.72
C PHE A 33 0.98 7.61 0.69
N ASP A 34 1.87 8.28 1.43
CA ASP A 34 2.12 7.97 2.82
C ASP A 34 1.10 8.74 3.65
N ASN A 35 -0.07 8.13 3.83
CA ASN A 35 -1.18 8.67 4.60
C ASN A 35 -1.47 7.79 5.83
N PRO A 36 -0.55 7.72 6.81
CA PRO A 36 -0.75 6.91 8.00
C PRO A 36 -1.92 7.38 8.88
N ASN A 37 -2.39 8.62 8.67
CA ASN A 37 -3.45 9.28 9.44
C ASN A 37 -4.77 9.39 8.68
N GLY A 38 -4.94 8.67 7.57
CA GLY A 38 -6.18 8.68 6.80
C GLY A 38 -7.39 8.34 7.66
N THR A 39 -8.52 8.95 7.35
CA THR A 39 -9.76 8.80 8.13
C THR A 39 -10.53 7.51 7.82
N ARG A 40 -10.15 6.78 6.76
CA ARG A 40 -10.85 5.58 6.30
C ARG A 40 -9.87 4.47 5.90
N TYR A 41 -10.33 3.24 5.93
CA TYR A 41 -9.66 2.11 5.28
C TYR A 41 -10.30 1.78 3.93
N ILE A 42 -9.59 1.06 3.05
CA ILE A 42 -10.13 0.72 1.73
C ILE A 42 -11.39 -0.14 1.84
N SER A 43 -11.51 -0.92 2.90
CA SER A 43 -12.72 -1.64 3.33
C SER A 43 -13.95 -0.73 3.44
N ASP A 44 -13.78 0.45 4.03
CA ASP A 44 -14.87 1.42 4.23
C ASP A 44 -15.30 2.06 2.91
N VAL A 45 -14.38 2.14 1.94
CA VAL A 45 -14.62 2.72 0.63
C VAL A 45 -15.39 1.75 -0.26
N VAL A 46 -15.00 0.47 -0.27
CA VAL A 46 -15.60 -0.55 -1.15
C VAL A 46 -16.75 -1.32 -0.49
N GLY A 47 -16.93 -1.21 0.83
CA GLY A 47 -18.02 -1.86 1.56
C GLY A 47 -17.80 -3.35 1.85
N VAL A 48 -16.58 -3.74 2.26
CA VAL A 48 -16.24 -5.10 2.73
C VAL A 48 -15.44 -5.03 4.01
N THR A 49 -15.31 -6.14 4.75
CA THR A 49 -14.32 -6.29 5.82
C THR A 49 -13.12 -7.13 5.38
N ARG A 50 -12.01 -7.04 6.13
CA ARG A 50 -10.85 -7.93 5.93
C ARG A 50 -11.25 -9.40 6.02
N GLU A 51 -12.12 -9.75 6.98
CA GLU A 51 -12.61 -11.11 7.19
C GLU A 51 -13.33 -11.64 5.94
N GLN A 52 -14.14 -10.81 5.27
CA GLN A 52 -14.85 -11.22 4.06
C GLN A 52 -13.88 -11.45 2.89
N VAL A 53 -12.94 -10.54 2.68
CA VAL A 53 -11.93 -10.66 1.60
C VAL A 53 -11.02 -11.86 1.83
N VAL A 54 -10.50 -12.03 3.06
CA VAL A 54 -9.66 -13.17 3.40
C VAL A 54 -10.46 -14.48 3.33
N GLY A 55 -11.72 -14.48 3.79
CA GLY A 55 -12.59 -15.65 3.70
C GLY A 55 -12.84 -16.11 2.26
N GLU A 56 -13.08 -15.17 1.34
CA GLU A 56 -13.23 -15.43 -0.10
C GLU A 56 -11.95 -16.03 -0.71
N LEU A 57 -10.78 -15.50 -0.36
CA LEU A 57 -9.51 -16.06 -0.82
C LEU A 57 -9.25 -17.44 -0.20
N GLU A 58 -9.50 -17.62 1.10
CA GLU A 58 -9.28 -18.88 1.81
C GLU A 58 -10.23 -20.00 1.34
N SER A 59 -11.46 -19.70 0.90
CA SER A 59 -12.35 -20.69 0.30
C SER A 59 -11.85 -21.25 -1.02
N HIS A 60 -10.96 -20.51 -1.70
CA HIS A 60 -10.42 -20.84 -3.02
C HIS A 60 -8.90 -21.10 -3.02
N GLN A 61 -8.26 -21.14 -1.85
CA GLN A 61 -6.81 -21.37 -1.75
C GLN A 61 -6.36 -22.78 -2.17
N GLY A 62 -7.31 -23.74 -2.18
CA GLY A 62 -7.07 -25.15 -2.49
C GLY A 62 -7.70 -25.61 -3.79
N ASP A 63 -8.27 -24.71 -4.58
CA ASP A 63 -8.94 -25.05 -5.84
C ASP A 63 -8.41 -24.22 -7.02
N SER A 64 -9.00 -24.43 -8.20
CA SER A 64 -8.66 -23.71 -9.43
C SER A 64 -9.63 -22.59 -9.75
N PHE A 65 -10.37 -22.06 -8.77
CA PHE A 65 -11.31 -20.96 -9.00
C PHE A 65 -10.53 -19.73 -9.45
N TYR A 66 -9.60 -19.25 -8.61
CA TYR A 66 -8.67 -18.17 -8.97
C TYR A 66 -7.37 -18.70 -9.56
N LEU A 67 -6.71 -19.65 -8.87
CA LEU A 67 -5.37 -20.12 -9.22
C LEU A 67 -5.32 -20.67 -10.66
N GLY A 68 -4.27 -20.29 -11.39
CA GLY A 68 -4.08 -20.67 -12.78
C GLY A 68 -4.99 -19.94 -13.77
N THR A 69 -5.80 -18.97 -13.34
CA THR A 69 -6.54 -18.12 -14.29
C THR A 69 -5.53 -17.37 -15.16
N PRO A 70 -5.64 -17.43 -16.51
CA PRO A 70 -4.70 -16.74 -17.38
C PRO A 70 -4.69 -15.23 -17.17
N TYR A 71 -3.50 -14.62 -17.22
CA TYR A 71 -3.40 -13.17 -17.34
C TYR A 71 -3.59 -12.77 -18.80
N LEU A 72 -4.66 -12.06 -19.10
CA LEU A 72 -5.02 -11.64 -20.46
C LEU A 72 -4.91 -10.13 -20.62
N GLY A 73 -4.73 -9.65 -21.85
CA GLY A 73 -4.86 -8.22 -22.15
C GLY A 73 -6.33 -7.79 -22.19
N LEU A 74 -6.60 -6.49 -22.24
CA LEU A 74 -7.96 -5.97 -22.35
C LEU A 74 -8.70 -6.46 -23.61
N GLY A 75 -8.01 -6.59 -24.74
CA GLY A 75 -8.64 -7.10 -25.97
C GLY A 75 -9.03 -8.58 -25.91
N ASP A 76 -8.44 -9.34 -24.99
CA ASP A 76 -8.65 -10.78 -24.83
C ASP A 76 -9.53 -11.12 -23.63
N THR A 77 -9.69 -10.16 -22.73
CA THR A 77 -10.60 -10.24 -21.57
C THR A 77 -11.90 -9.62 -22.02
N GLY A 78 -13.04 -10.24 -21.68
CA GLY A 78 -14.33 -9.63 -21.98
C GLY A 78 -14.55 -8.33 -21.19
N ASP A 79 -15.81 -7.96 -21.01
CA ASP A 79 -16.18 -6.69 -20.37
C ASP A 79 -15.74 -6.56 -18.90
N MET A 80 -15.41 -7.68 -18.24
CA MET A 80 -15.02 -7.76 -16.83
C MET A 80 -13.93 -8.82 -16.60
N PRO A 81 -13.11 -8.71 -15.54
CA PRO A 81 -12.21 -9.80 -15.14
C PRO A 81 -13.03 -11.04 -14.81
N ARG A 82 -12.55 -12.22 -15.21
CA ARG A 82 -13.26 -13.50 -14.96
C ARG A 82 -12.30 -14.59 -14.49
N PRO A 83 -12.48 -15.14 -13.28
CA PRO A 83 -11.72 -16.29 -12.82
C PRO A 83 -12.13 -17.57 -13.54
N ASN A 84 -11.27 -18.59 -13.51
CA ASN A 84 -11.53 -19.91 -14.10
C ASN A 84 -12.82 -20.55 -13.57
N GLY A 85 -13.10 -20.39 -12.27
CA GLY A 85 -14.24 -21.01 -11.61
C GLY A 85 -15.57 -20.29 -11.79
N ASP A 86 -15.58 -19.07 -12.35
CA ASP A 86 -16.83 -18.37 -12.67
C ASP A 86 -17.35 -18.79 -14.04
N HIS A 87 -18.66 -18.97 -14.17
CA HIS A 87 -19.33 -19.43 -15.39
C HIS A 87 -19.89 -18.23 -16.19
N GLY A 88 -19.41 -18.04 -17.41
CA GLY A 88 -19.75 -16.88 -18.26
C GLY A 88 -19.52 -17.14 -19.75
N SER A 89 -19.82 -16.15 -20.59
CA SER A 89 -19.83 -16.28 -22.06
C SER A 89 -18.51 -15.99 -22.77
N TYR A 90 -17.53 -15.37 -22.08
CA TYR A 90 -16.23 -14.98 -22.65
C TYR A 90 -15.07 -15.67 -21.93
N ARG A 91 -13.91 -15.79 -22.57
CA ARG A 91 -12.77 -16.53 -22.02
C ARG A 91 -12.37 -16.06 -20.61
N ALA A 92 -12.10 -17.00 -19.71
CA ALA A 92 -11.55 -16.70 -18.38
C ALA A 92 -10.20 -15.99 -18.50
N GLY A 93 -10.04 -14.90 -17.75
CA GLY A 93 -8.87 -14.04 -17.78
C GLY A 93 -8.95 -12.93 -16.75
N MET A 94 -7.82 -12.65 -16.08
CA MET A 94 -7.76 -11.61 -15.05
C MET A 94 -6.44 -10.86 -15.05
N GLN A 95 -6.53 -9.54 -14.97
CA GLN A 95 -5.40 -8.63 -14.76
C GLN A 95 -5.17 -8.45 -13.25
N CYS A 96 -4.08 -7.79 -12.87
CA CYS A 96 -3.74 -7.54 -11.46
C CYS A 96 -4.86 -6.81 -10.69
N THR A 97 -5.22 -5.60 -11.13
CA THR A 97 -6.32 -4.82 -10.55
C THR A 97 -7.66 -5.52 -10.72
N GLY A 98 -7.88 -6.18 -11.86
CA GLY A 98 -9.11 -6.92 -12.14
C GLY A 98 -9.34 -8.04 -11.13
N PHE A 99 -8.29 -8.78 -10.78
CA PHE A 99 -8.33 -9.81 -9.73
C PHE A 99 -8.67 -9.21 -8.35
N VAL A 100 -7.98 -8.14 -7.94
CA VAL A 100 -8.25 -7.47 -6.65
C VAL A 100 -9.70 -6.99 -6.56
N CYS A 101 -10.21 -6.37 -7.62
CA CYS A 101 -11.60 -5.93 -7.68
C CYS A 101 -12.58 -7.09 -7.71
N TYR A 102 -12.29 -8.16 -8.45
CA TYR A 102 -13.17 -9.33 -8.50
C TYR A 102 -13.33 -9.95 -7.11
N VAL A 103 -12.23 -10.19 -6.39
CA VAL A 103 -12.27 -10.78 -5.04
C VAL A 103 -13.07 -9.90 -4.08
N MET A 104 -12.86 -8.58 -4.08
CA MET A 104 -13.63 -7.68 -3.22
C MET A 104 -15.12 -7.65 -3.60
N ALA A 105 -15.46 -7.79 -4.88
CA ALA A 105 -16.86 -7.88 -5.31
C ALA A 105 -17.49 -9.23 -4.91
N ALA A 106 -16.76 -10.34 -5.07
CA ALA A 106 -17.19 -11.67 -4.66
C ALA A 106 -17.40 -11.75 -3.13
N ALA A 107 -16.58 -11.04 -2.36
CA ALA A 107 -16.73 -10.86 -0.92
C ALA A 107 -17.94 -9.97 -0.50
N GLY A 108 -18.71 -9.44 -1.47
CA GLY A 108 -19.92 -8.65 -1.24
C GLY A 108 -19.75 -7.13 -1.37
N GLY A 109 -18.58 -6.67 -1.78
CA GLY A 109 -18.27 -5.24 -1.96
C GLY A 109 -18.70 -4.66 -3.29
N ASN A 110 -18.44 -3.36 -3.44
CA ASN A 110 -18.63 -2.62 -4.68
C ASN A 110 -17.36 -1.83 -5.09
N PRO A 111 -16.24 -2.52 -5.38
CA PRO A 111 -15.01 -1.86 -5.80
C PRO A 111 -15.20 -1.10 -7.11
N TYR A 112 -16.02 -1.61 -8.04
CA TYR A 112 -16.24 -0.98 -9.34
C TYR A 112 -16.88 0.40 -9.26
N SER A 113 -17.78 0.64 -8.29
CA SER A 113 -18.27 1.98 -8.00
C SER A 113 -17.14 2.90 -7.56
N ALA A 114 -16.29 2.45 -6.62
CA ALA A 114 -15.15 3.24 -6.14
C ALA A 114 -14.13 3.56 -7.27
N LEU A 115 -13.92 2.64 -8.21
CA LEU A 115 -13.10 2.90 -9.40
C LEU A 115 -13.72 4.01 -10.26
N SER A 116 -15.01 3.88 -10.58
CA SER A 116 -15.72 4.79 -11.48
C SER A 116 -15.77 6.23 -10.94
N THR A 117 -16.00 6.41 -9.64
CA THR A 117 -16.00 7.73 -8.98
C THR A 117 -14.62 8.38 -8.97
N ASN A 118 -13.56 7.59 -9.19
CA ASN A 118 -12.17 8.04 -9.25
C ASN A 118 -11.62 8.05 -10.69
N GLY A 119 -12.51 8.00 -11.70
CA GLY A 119 -12.16 8.19 -13.10
C GLY A 119 -11.24 7.09 -13.65
N ALA A 120 -11.40 5.86 -13.19
CA ALA A 120 -10.62 4.71 -13.62
C ALA A 120 -11.47 3.44 -13.70
N ASN A 121 -10.93 2.42 -14.37
CA ASN A 121 -11.56 1.13 -14.54
C ASN A 121 -10.71 0.02 -13.91
N TRP A 122 -11.25 -1.20 -13.88
CA TRP A 122 -10.68 -2.35 -13.18
C TRP A 122 -9.36 -2.85 -13.77
N TRP A 123 -8.89 -2.30 -14.89
CA TRP A 123 -7.60 -2.59 -15.50
C TRP A 123 -6.52 -1.55 -15.16
N ASN A 124 -6.88 -0.41 -14.57
CA ASN A 124 -5.95 0.67 -14.26
C ASN A 124 -5.31 0.47 -12.87
N THR A 125 -4.02 0.14 -12.79
CA THR A 125 -3.36 -0.03 -11.48
C THR A 125 -3.21 1.27 -10.69
N ASN A 126 -3.03 2.41 -11.38
CA ASN A 126 -2.94 3.73 -10.72
C ASN A 126 -4.27 4.20 -10.12
N VAL A 127 -5.33 3.38 -10.14
CA VAL A 127 -6.60 3.71 -9.47
C VAL A 127 -6.49 3.65 -7.95
N TRP A 128 -5.67 2.73 -7.41
CA TRP A 128 -5.52 2.55 -5.98
C TRP A 128 -4.99 3.82 -5.32
N GLU A 129 -3.95 4.35 -5.93
CA GLU A 129 -3.38 5.67 -5.70
C GLU A 129 -4.46 6.76 -5.69
N ARG A 130 -5.25 6.89 -6.77
CA ARG A 130 -6.31 7.90 -6.86
C ARG A 130 -7.37 7.74 -5.77
N ILE A 131 -7.78 6.51 -5.46
CA ILE A 131 -8.73 6.23 -4.39
C ILE A 131 -8.16 6.67 -3.04
N CYS A 132 -6.90 6.31 -2.73
CA CYS A 132 -6.28 6.67 -1.46
C CYS A 132 -6.29 8.19 -1.24
N LYS A 133 -5.94 8.94 -2.29
CA LYS A 133 -5.94 10.41 -2.25
C LYS A 133 -7.36 10.98 -2.13
N ALA A 134 -8.28 10.53 -2.96
CA ALA A 134 -9.60 11.15 -3.07
C ALA A 134 -10.54 10.79 -1.90
N GLN A 135 -10.30 9.66 -1.24
CA GLN A 135 -11.14 9.14 -0.16
C GLN A 135 -10.45 9.13 1.19
N ASP A 136 -9.26 9.75 1.29
CA ASP A 136 -8.47 9.85 2.52
C ASP A 136 -8.24 8.48 3.19
N VAL A 137 -7.82 7.52 2.37
CA VAL A 137 -7.57 6.14 2.82
C VAL A 137 -6.21 6.06 3.49
N VAL A 138 -6.13 5.30 4.57
CA VAL A 138 -4.87 4.92 5.20
C VAL A 138 -4.01 4.16 4.20
N SER A 139 -2.79 4.64 3.96
CA SER A 139 -1.82 3.99 3.09
C SER A 139 -0.40 4.31 3.53
N TYR A 140 0.54 3.44 3.19
CA TYR A 140 1.96 3.59 3.52
C TYR A 140 2.80 3.41 2.25
N ARG A 141 3.79 4.28 2.04
CA ARG A 141 4.75 4.17 0.92
C ARG A 141 6.09 3.67 1.43
N PHE A 142 6.68 2.73 0.70
CA PHE A 142 8.03 2.20 0.93
C PHE A 142 8.82 2.28 -0.36
N ASP A 143 10.09 2.66 -0.28
CA ASP A 143 10.94 2.73 -1.47
C ASP A 143 11.37 1.32 -1.91
N THR A 144 11.36 0.35 -0.99
CA THR A 144 11.71 -1.05 -1.27
C THR A 144 10.72 -2.04 -0.67
N LYS A 145 10.73 -3.28 -1.19
CA LYS A 145 9.97 -4.38 -0.60
C LYS A 145 10.48 -4.72 0.80
N GLU A 146 11.79 -4.66 0.98
CA GLU A 146 12.46 -4.99 2.24
C GLU A 146 12.00 -4.05 3.36
N GLU A 147 11.83 -2.77 3.05
CA GLU A 147 11.24 -1.78 3.98
C GLU A 147 9.77 -2.09 4.29
N LEU A 148 8.96 -2.44 3.28
CA LEU A 148 7.56 -2.84 3.48
C LEU A 148 7.47 -4.02 4.45
N LEU A 149 8.25 -5.08 4.24
CA LEU A 149 8.24 -6.27 5.09
C LEU A 149 8.82 -6.01 6.49
N ALA A 150 9.84 -5.15 6.60
CA ALA A 150 10.44 -4.76 7.87
C ALA A 150 9.52 -3.83 8.70
N SER A 151 8.55 -3.15 8.08
CA SER A 151 7.65 -2.22 8.76
C SER A 151 6.76 -2.89 9.82
N GLY A 152 6.48 -4.18 9.68
CA GLY A 152 5.57 -4.91 10.56
C GLY A 152 4.10 -4.54 10.39
N LEU A 153 3.72 -3.77 9.36
CA LEU A 153 2.36 -3.24 9.18
C LEU A 153 1.44 -4.18 8.40
N ALA A 154 1.98 -4.96 7.47
CA ALA A 154 1.21 -5.78 6.54
C ALA A 154 0.43 -6.90 7.25
N GLN A 155 -0.82 -7.08 6.87
CA GLN A 155 -1.64 -8.21 7.30
C GLN A 155 -2.27 -8.91 6.12
N ARG A 156 -2.55 -10.21 6.30
CA ARG A 156 -3.20 -11.03 5.28
C ARG A 156 -4.46 -10.33 4.76
N GLY A 157 -4.55 -10.23 3.44
CA GLY A 157 -5.63 -9.55 2.72
C GLY A 157 -5.38 -8.08 2.42
N ASP A 158 -4.40 -7.40 3.05
CA ASP A 158 -4.10 -6.01 2.69
C ASP A 158 -3.66 -5.91 1.22
N ILE A 159 -3.96 -4.80 0.56
CA ILE A 159 -3.61 -4.62 -0.85
C ILE A 159 -2.17 -4.08 -0.91
N ILE A 160 -1.34 -4.73 -1.73
CA ILE A 160 -0.01 -4.24 -2.10
C ILE A 160 -0.07 -3.76 -3.53
N VAL A 161 0.43 -2.55 -3.77
CA VAL A 161 0.59 -1.97 -5.10
C VAL A 161 2.07 -1.72 -5.32
N ALA A 162 2.64 -2.25 -6.40
CA ALA A 162 3.97 -1.90 -6.86
C ALA A 162 3.85 -0.93 -8.04
N THR A 163 4.33 0.29 -7.83
CA THR A 163 4.26 1.37 -8.80
C THR A 163 5.67 1.61 -9.36
N PRO A 164 5.86 1.55 -10.70
CA PRO A 164 7.15 1.85 -11.30
C PRO A 164 7.62 3.26 -10.91
N ASP A 165 8.93 3.49 -10.77
CA ASP A 165 9.46 4.86 -10.59
C ASP A 165 9.83 5.52 -11.93
N SER A 166 9.95 4.71 -12.98
CA SER A 166 10.26 5.15 -14.33
C SER A 166 9.55 4.27 -15.35
N SER A 167 9.34 4.81 -16.56
CA SER A 167 8.90 4.01 -17.70
C SER A 167 9.99 3.00 -18.06
N VAL A 168 9.60 1.78 -18.46
CA VAL A 168 10.45 0.59 -18.70
C VAL A 168 11.86 0.97 -19.21
N PRO A 169 12.96 0.59 -18.52
CA PRO A 169 14.31 1.12 -18.80
C PRO A 169 14.95 0.73 -20.14
N VAL A 170 14.27 -0.03 -21.01
CA VAL A 170 14.88 -0.54 -22.24
C VAL A 170 13.87 -0.40 -23.38
N SER A 171 14.01 0.70 -24.15
CA SER A 171 13.44 0.92 -25.50
C SER A 171 12.27 0.01 -25.90
N GLY A 172 11.12 0.11 -25.26
CA GLY A 172 10.01 -0.76 -25.61
C GLY A 172 9.02 -0.92 -24.49
N THR A 173 7.77 -0.82 -24.87
CA THR A 173 6.64 -1.25 -24.08
C THR A 173 6.77 -2.70 -23.61
N ASP A 174 6.03 -3.11 -22.57
CA ASP A 174 5.85 -4.52 -22.25
C ASP A 174 5.20 -5.33 -23.40
N ARG A 175 5.07 -6.66 -23.22
CA ARG A 175 4.42 -7.54 -24.20
C ARG A 175 2.98 -7.12 -24.59
N TYR A 176 2.40 -6.17 -23.85
CA TYR A 176 1.07 -5.60 -24.05
C TYR A 176 1.07 -4.14 -24.49
N GLY A 177 2.23 -3.52 -24.76
CA GLY A 177 2.26 -2.11 -25.18
C GLY A 177 2.35 -1.11 -24.02
N ASN A 178 2.59 -1.55 -22.77
CA ASN A 178 2.66 -0.64 -21.62
C ASN A 178 4.07 -0.08 -21.42
N THR A 179 4.20 1.25 -21.40
CA THR A 179 5.42 1.94 -20.98
C THR A 179 5.51 2.12 -19.46
N TRP A 180 4.39 1.92 -18.76
CA TRP A 180 4.22 2.02 -17.32
C TRP A 180 3.24 0.95 -16.86
N ASP A 181 3.73 -0.12 -16.23
CA ASP A 181 2.91 -1.26 -15.83
C ASP A 181 3.00 -1.50 -14.32
N GLY A 182 2.05 -0.91 -13.60
CA GLY A 182 1.87 -1.13 -12.17
C GLY A 182 1.34 -2.53 -11.88
N HIS A 183 1.62 -3.01 -10.68
CA HIS A 183 1.15 -4.31 -10.21
C HIS A 183 0.38 -4.20 -8.90
N ALA A 184 -0.63 -5.05 -8.72
CA ALA A 184 -1.45 -5.08 -7.53
C ALA A 184 -1.88 -6.51 -7.18
N GLY A 185 -2.18 -6.72 -5.90
CA GLY A 185 -2.61 -8.00 -5.35
C GLY A 185 -2.73 -7.94 -3.83
N PHE A 186 -3.05 -9.07 -3.22
CA PHE A 186 -3.23 -9.17 -1.78
C PHE A 186 -1.96 -9.69 -1.12
N PHE A 187 -1.54 -9.06 -0.03
CA PHE A 187 -0.58 -9.65 0.89
C PHE A 187 -1.15 -10.96 1.44
N TRP A 188 -0.41 -12.05 1.31
CA TRP A 188 -0.88 -13.39 1.66
C TRP A 188 -0.08 -14.05 2.78
N GLY A 189 0.88 -13.31 3.35
CA GLY A 189 1.67 -13.73 4.50
C GLY A 189 0.85 -14.13 5.72
N SER A 190 1.42 -15.00 6.55
CA SER A 190 0.94 -15.34 7.88
C SER A 190 1.54 -14.42 8.96
N SER A 191 2.74 -13.90 8.71
CA SER A 191 3.45 -12.87 9.47
C SER A 191 3.62 -11.61 8.60
N PRO A 192 3.64 -10.40 9.16
CA PRO A 192 3.90 -9.16 8.41
C PRO A 192 5.21 -9.13 7.61
N SER A 193 6.18 -9.97 7.98
CA SER A 193 7.49 -10.09 7.34
C SER A 193 7.53 -11.12 6.20
N ASP A 194 6.44 -11.85 5.95
CA ASP A 194 6.42 -12.91 4.94
C ASP A 194 6.41 -12.30 3.53
N ASP A 195 7.34 -12.74 2.68
CA ASP A 195 7.39 -12.33 1.28
C ASP A 195 6.40 -13.16 0.43
N LEU A 196 5.10 -12.92 0.62
CA LEU A 196 4.04 -13.68 -0.06
C LEU A 196 2.87 -12.80 -0.49
N MET A 197 2.49 -12.94 -1.76
CA MET A 197 1.42 -12.20 -2.41
C MET A 197 0.53 -13.16 -3.20
N TRP A 198 -0.79 -12.96 -3.15
CA TRP A 198 -1.71 -13.57 -4.10
C TRP A 198 -2.11 -12.51 -5.13
N HIS A 199 -1.85 -12.78 -6.40
CA HIS A 199 -1.96 -11.80 -7.47
C HIS A 199 -2.18 -12.46 -8.82
N SER A 200 -2.67 -11.68 -9.79
CA SER A 200 -2.62 -12.06 -11.20
C SER A 200 -1.56 -11.23 -11.90
N VAL A 201 -0.63 -11.89 -12.59
CA VAL A 201 0.53 -11.23 -13.20
C VAL A 201 0.86 -11.84 -14.55
N HIS A 202 1.52 -11.07 -15.40
CA HIS A 202 2.12 -11.59 -16.63
C HIS A 202 3.63 -11.63 -16.51
N SER A 203 4.29 -12.37 -17.40
CA SER A 203 5.76 -12.47 -17.40
C SER A 203 6.38 -11.08 -17.44
N SER A 204 7.06 -10.69 -16.36
CA SER A 204 7.63 -9.36 -16.18
C SER A 204 8.72 -9.04 -17.20
N ASN A 205 8.72 -7.81 -17.70
CA ASN A 205 9.84 -7.27 -18.46
C ASN A 205 10.98 -6.93 -17.50
N GLY A 206 11.90 -7.88 -17.29
CA GLY A 206 13.17 -7.62 -16.59
C GLY A 206 13.29 -8.15 -15.15
N PHE A 207 12.25 -8.79 -14.61
CA PHE A 207 12.33 -9.54 -13.34
C PHE A 207 12.02 -11.01 -13.56
N GLY A 208 13.03 -11.89 -13.47
CA GLY A 208 12.86 -13.35 -13.32
C GLY A 208 11.87 -14.05 -14.27
N THR A 209 11.59 -15.32 -13.97
CA THR A 209 10.65 -16.18 -14.70
C THR A 209 9.36 -16.37 -13.89
N ILE A 210 8.66 -15.28 -13.56
CA ILE A 210 7.31 -15.42 -12.99
C ILE A 210 6.40 -16.04 -14.06
N GLU A 211 5.75 -17.14 -13.69
CA GLU A 211 4.75 -17.76 -14.55
C GLU A 211 3.56 -16.82 -14.74
N SER A 212 3.07 -16.70 -15.97
CA SER A 212 1.94 -15.82 -16.25
C SER A 212 0.64 -16.44 -15.75
N GLY A 213 -0.14 -15.69 -14.98
CA GLY A 213 -1.45 -16.11 -14.46
C GLY A 213 -1.68 -15.66 -13.03
N ASN A 214 -2.84 -16.07 -12.49
CA ASN A 214 -3.17 -15.92 -11.08
C ASN A 214 -2.43 -16.98 -10.25
N GLN A 215 -1.72 -16.54 -9.21
CA GLN A 215 -0.85 -17.38 -8.40
C GLN A 215 -0.59 -16.75 -7.02
N THR A 216 0.02 -17.56 -6.15
CA THR A 216 0.70 -17.08 -4.95
C THR A 216 2.22 -17.14 -5.17
N SER A 217 2.91 -16.02 -5.07
CA SER A 217 4.37 -15.96 -5.22
C SER A 217 4.97 -14.84 -4.37
N ALA A 218 6.28 -14.65 -4.45
CA ALA A 218 6.95 -13.55 -3.76
C ALA A 218 6.40 -12.19 -4.20
N ILE A 219 6.39 -11.20 -3.30
CA ILE A 219 6.03 -9.83 -3.64
C ILE A 219 7.09 -9.31 -4.62
N GLN A 220 6.63 -8.87 -5.78
CA GLN A 220 7.46 -8.17 -6.76
C GLN A 220 6.59 -7.30 -7.68
N GLY A 221 7.17 -6.18 -8.13
CA GLY A 221 6.61 -5.40 -9.23
C GLY A 221 6.82 -6.09 -10.58
N LYS A 222 6.21 -5.54 -11.62
CA LYS A 222 6.43 -5.98 -13.01
C LYS A 222 7.58 -5.22 -13.70
N VAL A 223 7.94 -4.05 -13.19
CA VAL A 223 8.95 -3.14 -13.75
C VAL A 223 9.92 -2.68 -12.65
N TRP A 224 11.22 -2.65 -12.93
CA TRP A 224 12.23 -2.14 -12.00
C TRP A 224 12.76 -0.77 -12.46
N PRO A 225 13.01 0.18 -11.55
CA PRO A 225 12.64 0.18 -10.13
C PRO A 225 11.14 0.42 -9.92
N SER A 226 10.61 -0.05 -8.79
CA SER A 226 9.26 0.25 -8.30
C SER A 226 9.32 0.54 -6.81
N HIS A 227 8.52 1.51 -6.37
CA HIS A 227 8.15 1.66 -4.97
C HIS A 227 6.88 0.86 -4.65
N TYR A 228 6.62 0.66 -3.36
CA TYR A 228 5.51 -0.15 -2.87
C TYR A 228 4.56 0.68 -2.02
N ILE A 229 3.26 0.54 -2.29
CA ILE A 229 2.17 1.07 -1.48
C ILE A 229 1.52 -0.10 -0.72
N LEU A 230 1.42 0.00 0.60
CA LEU A 230 0.56 -0.87 1.41
C LEU A 230 -0.76 -0.13 1.69
N ILE A 231 -1.88 -0.76 1.35
CA ILE A 231 -3.23 -0.23 1.57
C ILE A 231 -3.99 -1.21 2.47
N PRO A 232 -4.10 -0.93 3.78
CA PRO A 232 -4.72 -1.85 4.71
C PRO A 232 -6.24 -1.97 4.51
N LEU A 233 -6.76 -3.20 4.61
CA LEU A 233 -8.21 -3.49 4.63
C LEU A 233 -8.90 -3.12 5.96
N GLY A 234 -8.22 -2.45 6.87
CA GLY A 234 -8.73 -2.17 8.21
C GLY A 234 -7.63 -1.99 9.23
N GLN A 235 -8.01 -1.67 10.46
CA GLN A 235 -7.07 -1.58 11.58
C GLN A 235 -6.27 -2.87 11.77
N SER A 236 -5.05 -2.72 12.30
CA SER A 236 -4.21 -3.88 12.58
C SER A 236 -4.78 -4.73 13.71
N ARG A 237 -5.01 -6.02 13.42
CA ARG A 237 -5.40 -7.02 14.42
C ARG A 237 -4.30 -7.07 15.49
N GLY A 238 -4.65 -6.62 16.71
CA GLY A 238 -3.75 -6.63 17.85
C GLY A 238 -2.97 -5.34 18.11
N ARG A 239 -3.17 -4.26 17.34
CA ARG A 239 -2.70 -2.91 17.69
C ARG A 239 -3.85 -2.15 18.35
N VAL A 240 -3.75 -1.93 19.65
CA VAL A 240 -4.71 -1.11 20.39
C VAL A 240 -4.14 0.29 20.52
N THR A 241 -4.84 1.28 19.97
CA THR A 241 -4.54 2.69 20.28
C THR A 241 -5.11 2.99 21.66
N VAL A 242 -4.23 3.13 22.65
CA VAL A 242 -4.62 3.59 23.99
C VAL A 242 -4.52 5.10 24.02
N THR A 243 -5.63 5.80 24.23
CA THR A 243 -5.61 7.26 24.42
C THR A 243 -5.82 7.57 25.89
N LYS A 244 -4.92 8.35 26.49
CA LYS A 244 -5.03 8.80 27.88
C LYS A 244 -5.52 10.24 27.90
N ALA A 245 -6.76 10.47 28.33
CA ALA A 245 -7.38 11.79 28.43
C ALA A 245 -7.80 12.09 29.87
N SER A 246 -7.49 13.29 30.36
CA SER A 246 -7.92 13.81 31.67
C SER A 246 -8.61 15.14 31.45
N SER A 247 -9.71 15.39 32.16
CA SER A 247 -10.39 16.68 32.18
C SER A 247 -9.80 17.66 33.21
N ASP A 248 -8.81 17.23 33.99
CA ASP A 248 -8.11 18.04 34.99
C ASP A 248 -6.76 18.53 34.43
N PRO A 249 -6.60 19.85 34.19
CA PRO A 249 -5.37 20.43 33.66
C PRO A 249 -4.16 20.19 34.57
N ALA A 250 -4.35 20.11 35.89
CA ALA A 250 -3.27 19.93 36.86
C ALA A 250 -2.57 18.56 36.72
N VAL A 251 -3.22 17.59 36.07
CA VAL A 251 -2.69 16.25 35.83
C VAL A 251 -1.93 16.16 34.50
N THR A 252 -2.26 17.02 33.53
CA THR A 252 -1.68 17.03 32.18
C THR A 252 -0.56 18.05 32.00
N ASP A 253 -0.58 19.17 32.74
CA ASP A 253 0.40 20.25 32.58
C ASP A 253 1.74 19.89 33.21
N GLY A 254 2.79 19.81 32.38
CA GLY A 254 4.16 19.52 32.82
C GLY A 254 4.41 18.09 33.32
N ASN A 255 3.40 17.21 33.32
CA ASN A 255 3.52 15.85 33.82
C ASN A 255 4.00 14.88 32.72
N THR A 256 5.31 14.63 32.70
CA THR A 256 5.93 13.69 31.75
C THR A 256 5.46 12.24 31.93
N LEU A 257 4.85 11.89 33.06
CA LEU A 257 4.23 10.58 33.32
C LEU A 257 2.80 10.46 32.74
N TYR A 258 2.24 11.56 32.23
CA TYR A 258 0.97 11.62 31.52
C TYR A 258 1.15 11.51 30.00
N SER A 259 2.13 10.74 29.55
CA SER A 259 2.33 10.41 28.14
C SER A 259 1.83 8.98 27.88
N VAL A 260 1.12 8.78 26.75
CA VAL A 260 0.90 7.43 26.24
C VAL A 260 2.20 7.03 25.54
N GLY A 261 2.83 5.94 25.99
CA GLY A 261 3.95 5.36 25.27
C GLY A 261 3.54 4.82 23.89
N GLU A 262 4.55 4.49 23.07
CA GLU A 262 4.40 3.82 21.77
C GLU A 262 3.29 2.74 21.77
N PRO A 263 2.51 2.62 20.68
CA PRO A 263 1.40 1.67 20.60
C PRO A 263 1.85 0.23 20.89
N TYR A 264 1.13 -0.44 21.78
CA TYR A 264 1.44 -1.79 22.23
C TYR A 264 0.76 -2.85 21.35
N THR A 265 1.50 -3.91 21.02
CA THR A 265 0.95 -5.14 20.44
C THR A 265 0.39 -6.06 21.54
N ALA A 266 -0.82 -6.58 21.32
CA ALA A 266 -1.63 -7.33 22.30
C ALA A 266 -0.96 -8.60 22.87
N SER A 267 0.15 -9.08 22.29
CA SER A 267 0.93 -10.23 22.78
C SER A 267 1.66 -9.99 24.11
N SER A 268 1.67 -8.74 24.62
CA SER A 268 2.36 -8.35 25.85
C SER A 268 1.48 -8.32 27.13
N LEU A 269 0.16 -8.50 26.99
CA LEU A 269 -0.78 -8.28 28.10
C LEU A 269 -0.82 -9.38 29.17
N THR A 270 -0.25 -10.55 28.93
CA THR A 270 -0.33 -11.67 29.90
C THR A 270 0.71 -11.60 31.04
N ARG A 271 1.69 -10.69 30.98
CA ARG A 271 2.81 -10.65 31.96
C ARG A 271 2.74 -9.49 32.96
N ALA A 272 2.00 -8.42 32.68
CA ALA A 272 1.95 -7.24 33.54
C ALA A 272 0.97 -7.36 34.72
N ALA A 273 -0.08 -8.19 34.61
CA ALA A 273 -1.12 -8.29 35.64
C ALA A 273 -0.73 -9.13 36.89
N ARG A 274 0.46 -9.75 36.91
CA ARG A 274 0.86 -10.68 37.99
C ARG A 274 1.87 -10.12 39.01
N ARG A 275 2.27 -8.84 38.91
CA ARG A 275 3.33 -8.27 39.78
C ARG A 275 2.91 -7.18 40.77
N THR A 276 1.62 -6.87 40.92
CA THR A 276 1.16 -5.78 41.82
C THR A 276 0.19 -6.23 42.93
N ARG A 277 0.26 -7.48 43.40
CA ARG A 277 -0.38 -7.87 44.68
C ARG A 277 0.69 -8.27 45.70
N GLY A 278 0.90 -7.42 46.70
CA GLY A 278 1.60 -7.79 47.94
C GLY A 278 2.50 -6.71 48.55
N CYS A 279 1.92 -5.59 48.99
CA CYS A 279 2.45 -4.82 50.13
C CYS A 279 1.26 -4.13 50.82
N ALA A 280 0.71 -4.82 51.81
CA ALA A 280 0.01 -4.31 52.97
C ALA A 280 -0.03 -5.46 53.99
#